data_AF-A0A524HTU0-F1
#
_entry.id   AF-A0A524HTU0-F1
#
_cell.length_a   1.000
_cell.length_b   1.000
_cell.length_c   1.000
_cell.angle_alpha   90.00
_cell.angle_beta   90.00
_cell.angle_gamma   90.00
#
_symmetry.space_group_name_H-M   'P 1'
#
loop_
_entity.id
_entity.type
_entity.pdbx_description
1 polymer ?
#
loop_
_entity_poly.entity_id
_entity_poly.type
_entity_poly.pdbx_seq_one_letter_code
_entity_poly.pdbx_strand_id
1 'polypeptide(L)'
;MLEGRIEDGFIYPVAIYDHNDGIAISGGFAYHGSIEALRGKFVFGDLQRGRLFASDLAAMKAADDGVPGTVAPVEEIQLFVRDASGNHVYTSFRELIERTNGADVTRADMHLSQSADGEIFVTSRQDGMIRMLVPNGG
;
A
#
# COMPACT_ATOMS: atom_id res chain seq x y z
N MET A 1 -3.76 27.37 -16.68
CA MET A 1 -3.70 26.44 -15.54
C MET A 1 -4.28 27.20 -14.37
N LEU A 2 -5.37 26.72 -13.76
CA LEU A 2 -5.89 27.31 -12.52
C LEU A 2 -4.76 27.19 -11.49
N GLU A 3 -4.31 28.31 -10.94
CA GLU A 3 -3.14 28.36 -10.05
C GLU A 3 -3.41 27.71 -8.68
N GLY A 4 -4.53 26.99 -8.51
CA GLY A 4 -4.80 26.09 -7.39
C GLY A 4 -4.64 26.75 -6.03
N ARG A 5 -5.23 27.94 -5.85
CA ARG A 5 -5.19 28.72 -4.59
C ARG A 5 -6.58 29.11 -4.07
N ILE A 6 -7.65 28.69 -4.73
CA ILE A 6 -9.03 29.12 -4.43
C ILE A 6 -9.99 27.95 -4.67
N GLU A 7 -10.90 27.73 -3.72
CA GLU A 7 -12.04 26.81 -3.87
C GLU A 7 -12.93 27.24 -5.05
N ASP A 8 -13.15 26.35 -6.01
CA ASP A 8 -13.93 26.63 -7.23
C ASP A 8 -15.14 25.71 -7.40
N GLY A 9 -15.53 25.00 -6.32
CA GLY A 9 -16.71 24.15 -6.27
C GLY A 9 -16.51 22.74 -6.85
N PHE A 10 -15.29 22.36 -7.21
CA PHE A 10 -14.93 20.98 -7.54
C PHE A 10 -14.44 20.20 -6.32
N ILE A 11 -14.54 18.87 -6.40
CA ILE A 11 -13.92 17.96 -5.43
C ILE A 11 -12.55 17.56 -5.99
N TYR A 12 -11.51 17.80 -5.19
CA TYR A 12 -10.13 17.53 -5.56
C TYR A 12 -9.60 16.24 -4.93
N PRO A 13 -8.57 15.61 -5.53
CA PRO A 13 -7.98 14.41 -4.95
C PRO A 13 -7.26 14.76 -3.63
N VAL A 14 -7.48 13.94 -2.60
CA VAL A 14 -6.82 14.08 -1.29
C VAL A 14 -5.46 13.38 -1.20
N ALA A 15 -5.14 12.54 -2.18
CA ALA A 15 -3.86 11.87 -2.36
C ALA A 15 -3.68 11.61 -3.86
N ILE A 16 -2.44 11.73 -4.34
CA ILE A 16 -2.09 11.45 -5.74
C ILE A 16 -1.05 10.34 -5.77
N TYR A 17 -1.29 9.39 -6.66
CA TYR A 17 -0.39 8.30 -6.98
C TYR A 17 -0.21 8.30 -8.49
N ASP A 18 1.03 8.47 -8.97
CA ASP A 18 1.30 8.59 -10.39
C ASP A 18 1.89 7.29 -10.99
N HIS A 19 2.05 7.26 -12.31
CA HIS A 19 2.63 6.10 -13.00
C HIS A 19 4.16 6.00 -12.88
N ASN A 20 4.83 6.99 -12.28
CA ASN A 20 6.21 6.87 -11.87
C ASN A 20 6.29 6.04 -10.56
N ASP A 21 5.30 6.18 -9.68
CA ASP A 21 5.16 5.37 -8.47
C ASP A 21 4.69 3.93 -8.77
N GLY A 22 3.76 3.78 -9.72
CA GLY A 22 3.01 2.55 -9.94
C GLY A 22 2.60 2.26 -11.37
N ILE A 23 1.79 1.22 -11.54
CA ILE A 23 1.06 1.00 -12.79
C ILE A 23 -0.44 1.01 -12.54
N ALA A 24 -0.92 0.32 -11.50
CA ALA A 24 -2.35 0.24 -11.21
C ALA A 24 -2.60 -0.16 -9.75
N ILE A 25 -3.45 0.59 -9.06
CA ILE A 25 -3.90 0.24 -7.72
C ILE A 25 -4.94 -0.90 -7.82
N SER A 26 -4.71 -2.00 -7.09
CA SER A 26 -5.66 -3.13 -7.05
C SER A 26 -6.70 -3.03 -5.93
N GLY A 27 -6.47 -2.17 -4.95
CA GLY A 27 -7.35 -1.91 -3.82
C GLY A 27 -6.61 -1.23 -2.67
N GLY A 28 -7.34 -0.87 -1.63
CA GLY A 28 -6.77 -0.32 -0.40
C GLY A 28 -7.80 -0.23 0.73
N PHE A 29 -7.31 -0.13 1.96
CA PHE A 29 -8.11 -0.17 3.18
C PHE A 29 -7.56 0.82 4.22
N ALA A 30 -8.46 1.42 5.00
CA ALA A 30 -8.07 2.11 6.23
C ALA A 30 -7.60 1.07 7.26
N TYR A 31 -6.35 1.17 7.71
CA TYR A 31 -5.76 0.19 8.59
C TYR A 31 -6.02 0.51 10.07
N HIS A 32 -6.57 -0.48 10.79
CA HIS A 32 -6.86 -0.40 12.22
C HIS A 32 -6.46 -1.68 12.99
N GLY A 33 -5.62 -2.52 12.38
CA GLY A 33 -5.13 -3.76 12.99
C GLY A 33 -3.99 -3.55 14.01
N SER A 34 -3.20 -4.58 14.22
CA SER A 34 -2.15 -4.68 15.24
C SER A 34 -0.83 -3.96 14.90
N ILE A 35 -0.56 -3.67 13.62
CA ILE A 35 0.68 -3.00 13.18
C ILE A 35 0.60 -1.50 13.51
N GLU A 36 1.24 -1.10 14.61
CA GLU A 36 1.16 0.28 15.12
C GLU A 36 1.56 1.35 14.09
N ALA A 37 2.62 1.10 13.31
CA ALA A 37 3.11 2.03 12.30
C ALA A 37 2.10 2.28 11.15
N LEU A 38 1.13 1.39 10.95
CA LEU A 38 0.11 1.50 9.91
C LEU A 38 -1.23 2.02 10.43
N ARG A 39 -1.46 2.05 11.75
CA ARG A 39 -2.73 2.51 12.32
C ARG A 39 -3.03 3.94 11.89
N GLY A 40 -4.24 4.17 11.39
CA GLY A 40 -4.65 5.48 10.89
C GLY A 40 -4.14 5.81 9.49
N LYS A 41 -3.54 4.85 8.78
CA LYS A 41 -3.14 5.01 7.38
C LYS A 41 -4.10 4.29 6.44
N PHE A 42 -4.31 4.86 5.26
CA PHE A 42 -4.89 4.17 4.12
C PHE A 42 -3.79 3.37 3.41
N VAL A 43 -3.85 2.05 3.48
CA VAL A 43 -2.88 1.13 2.90
C VAL A 43 -3.41 0.61 1.57
N PHE A 44 -2.62 0.72 0.50
CA PHE A 44 -3.03 0.29 -0.84
C PHE A 44 -1.87 -0.39 -1.59
N GLY A 45 -2.20 -1.14 -2.64
CA GLY A 45 -1.24 -2.00 -3.34
C GLY A 45 -1.21 -1.78 -4.85
N ASP A 46 -0.02 -1.86 -5.43
CA ASP A 46 0.19 -1.89 -6.88
C ASP A 46 0.05 -3.32 -7.41
N LEU A 47 -0.88 -3.52 -8.33
CA LEU A 47 -1.24 -4.80 -8.91
C LEU A 47 -0.06 -5.47 -9.59
N GLN A 48 0.75 -4.70 -10.32
CA GLN A 48 1.73 -5.26 -11.25
C GLN A 48 3.09 -5.51 -10.61
N ARG A 49 3.63 -4.53 -9.88
CA ARG A 49 4.94 -4.59 -9.22
C ARG A 49 4.84 -5.23 -7.84
N GLY A 50 3.66 -5.27 -7.23
CA GLY A 50 3.46 -5.81 -5.89
C GLY A 50 4.06 -4.94 -4.79
N ARG A 51 4.09 -3.62 -5.00
CA ARG A 51 4.51 -2.64 -4.00
C ARG A 51 3.30 -2.23 -3.14
N LEU A 52 3.56 -1.96 -1.87
CA LEU A 52 2.55 -1.49 -0.92
C LEU A 52 2.85 -0.05 -0.55
N PHE A 53 1.80 0.75 -0.39
CA PHE A 53 1.90 2.17 -0.08
C PHE A 53 0.94 2.53 1.04
N ALA A 54 1.23 3.63 1.70
CA ALA A 54 0.40 4.19 2.76
C ALA A 54 0.27 5.70 2.60
N SER A 55 -0.90 6.23 2.97
CA SER A 55 -1.10 7.66 3.19
C SER A 55 -1.83 7.88 4.52
N ASP A 56 -1.49 8.93 5.25
CA ASP A 56 -2.11 9.23 6.55
C ASP A 56 -3.56 9.70 6.37
N LEU A 57 -4.52 9.05 7.04
CA LEU A 57 -5.95 9.37 6.89
C LEU A 57 -6.30 10.77 7.39
N ALA A 58 -5.62 11.27 8.43
CA ALA A 58 -5.86 12.61 8.94
C ALA A 58 -5.31 13.66 7.96
N ALA A 59 -4.15 13.40 7.36
CA ALA A 59 -3.61 14.24 6.29
C ALA A 59 -4.50 14.22 5.03
N MET A 60 -5.01 13.06 4.62
CA MET A 60 -5.97 12.96 3.50
C MET A 60 -7.23 13.76 3.80
N LYS A 61 -7.76 13.67 5.01
CA LYS A 61 -8.93 14.46 5.40
C LYS A 61 -8.64 15.96 5.46
N ALA A 62 -7.43 16.36 5.87
CA ALA A 62 -7.02 17.75 5.88
C ALA A 62 -6.82 18.32 4.46
N ALA A 63 -6.47 17.47 3.49
CA ALA A 63 -6.34 17.81 2.08
C ALA A 63 -7.68 17.94 1.34
N ASP A 64 -8.80 17.61 1.98
CA ASP A 64 -10.15 17.89 1.48
C ASP A 64 -10.52 19.36 1.76
N ASP A 65 -9.71 20.29 1.23
CA ASP A 65 -9.78 21.74 1.46
C ASP A 65 -10.20 22.53 0.21
N GLY A 66 -10.61 21.82 -0.85
CA GLY A 66 -11.01 22.42 -2.12
C GLY A 66 -9.84 23.02 -2.93
N VAL A 67 -8.58 22.76 -2.56
CA VAL A 67 -7.39 23.25 -3.26
C VAL A 67 -6.73 22.12 -4.06
N PRO A 68 -6.64 22.21 -5.41
CA PRO A 68 -6.15 21.11 -6.25
C PRO A 68 -4.72 20.63 -5.95
N GLY A 69 -3.90 21.46 -5.30
CA GLY A 69 -2.50 21.16 -4.99
C GLY A 69 -2.28 20.63 -3.57
N THR A 70 -3.29 20.69 -2.68
CA THR A 70 -3.16 20.15 -1.32
C THR A 70 -3.43 18.67 -1.36
N VAL A 71 -2.39 17.85 -1.17
CA VAL A 71 -2.50 16.38 -1.18
C VAL A 71 -1.72 15.77 -0.04
N ALA A 72 -2.24 14.69 0.53
CA ALA A 72 -1.55 13.91 1.53
C ALA A 72 -0.36 13.15 0.90
N PRO A 73 0.79 13.08 1.59
CA PRO A 73 1.92 12.29 1.13
C PRO A 73 1.56 10.81 0.96
N VAL A 74 2.15 10.19 -0.06
CA VAL A 74 2.12 8.74 -0.27
C VAL A 74 3.52 8.21 0.00
N GLU A 75 3.61 7.22 0.87
CA GLU A 75 4.87 6.59 1.29
C GLU A 75 4.85 5.10 0.94
N GLU A 76 5.97 4.56 0.45
CA GLU A 76 6.09 3.12 0.23
C GLU A 76 6.30 2.36 1.56
N ILE A 77 5.58 1.26 1.72
CA ILE A 77 5.78 0.32 2.83
C ILE A 77 6.89 -0.66 2.46
N GLN A 78 8.02 -0.55 3.15
CA GLN A 78 9.12 -1.50 3.00
C GLN A 78 8.78 -2.84 3.66
N LEU A 79 8.79 -3.91 2.87
CA LEU A 79 8.57 -5.28 3.35
C LEU A 79 9.88 -5.95 3.77
N PHE A 80 9.77 -6.84 4.75
CA PHE A 80 10.84 -7.74 5.16
C PHE A 80 10.23 -9.07 5.63
N VAL A 81 11.07 -10.11 5.65
CA VAL A 81 10.80 -11.37 6.35
C VAL A 81 11.85 -11.58 7.44
N ARG A 82 11.60 -12.52 8.34
CA ARG A 82 12.60 -12.96 9.32
C ARG A 82 13.32 -14.20 8.81
N ASP A 83 14.64 -14.21 8.91
CA ASP A 83 15.42 -15.43 8.67
C ASP A 83 15.32 -16.40 9.87
N ALA A 84 15.96 -17.57 9.77
CA ALA A 84 15.97 -18.57 10.84
C ALA A 84 16.62 -18.09 12.15
N SER A 85 17.42 -17.02 12.10
CA SER A 85 18.04 -16.38 13.26
C SER A 85 17.21 -15.21 13.81
N GLY A 86 16.06 -14.91 13.17
CA GLY A 86 15.18 -13.82 13.53
C GLY A 86 15.58 -12.45 12.95
N ASN A 87 16.61 -12.36 12.10
CA ASN A 87 17.03 -11.08 11.52
C ASN A 87 16.06 -10.64 10.42
N HIS A 88 15.91 -9.31 10.26
CA HIS A 88 15.16 -8.75 9.14
C HIS A 88 15.93 -8.93 7.83
N VAL A 89 15.28 -9.55 6.86
CA VAL A 89 15.73 -9.63 5.48
C VAL A 89 14.71 -8.87 4.64
N TYR A 90 15.10 -7.67 4.21
CA TYR A 90 14.27 -6.88 3.30
C TYR A 90 14.00 -7.64 2.01
N THR A 91 12.77 -7.52 1.53
CA THR A 91 12.32 -8.24 0.34
C THR A 91 11.22 -7.46 -0.36
N SER A 92 10.89 -7.84 -1.58
CA SER A 92 9.68 -7.41 -2.26
C SER A 92 8.63 -8.51 -2.27
N PHE A 93 7.36 -8.14 -2.45
CA PHE A 93 6.31 -9.15 -2.63
C PHE A 93 6.58 -10.03 -3.87
N ARG A 94 7.15 -9.45 -4.92
CA ARG A 94 7.57 -10.19 -6.13
C ARG A 94 8.62 -11.26 -5.82
N GLU A 95 9.64 -10.94 -5.04
CA GLU A 95 10.65 -11.93 -4.63
C GLU A 95 10.03 -13.08 -3.81
N LEU A 96 9.01 -12.79 -2.98
CA LEU A 96 8.29 -13.84 -2.24
C LEU A 96 7.54 -14.78 -3.18
N ILE A 97 6.94 -14.24 -4.25
CA ILE A 97 6.27 -15.02 -5.29
C ILE A 97 7.30 -15.88 -6.05
N GLU A 98 8.39 -15.27 -6.50
CA GLU A 98 9.44 -15.95 -7.29
C GLU A 98 10.09 -17.09 -6.49
N ARG A 99 10.34 -16.88 -5.19
CA ARG A 99 10.82 -17.93 -4.28
C ARG A 99 9.82 -19.07 -4.13
N THR A 100 8.52 -18.77 -4.09
CA THR A 100 7.46 -19.78 -3.98
C THR A 100 7.35 -20.61 -5.26
N ASN A 101 7.45 -19.96 -6.42
CA ASN A 101 7.35 -20.59 -7.72
C ASN A 101 8.66 -21.28 -8.18
N GLY A 102 9.80 -20.88 -7.63
CA GLY A 102 11.12 -21.33 -8.10
C GLY A 102 11.50 -20.77 -9.48
N ALA A 103 10.86 -19.69 -9.92
CA ALA A 103 11.05 -19.05 -11.21
C ALA A 103 10.66 -17.57 -11.18
N ASP A 104 11.28 -16.77 -12.05
CA ASP A 104 10.97 -15.35 -12.21
C ASP A 104 9.54 -15.16 -12.73
N VAL A 105 8.87 -14.12 -12.23
CA VAL A 105 7.53 -13.72 -12.70
C VAL A 105 7.58 -12.32 -13.26
N THR A 106 6.79 -12.00 -14.29
CA THR A 106 6.81 -10.65 -14.86
C THR A 106 5.92 -9.66 -14.10
N ARG A 107 4.97 -10.16 -13.30
CA ARG A 107 3.98 -9.40 -12.55
C ARG A 107 3.71 -10.08 -11.21
N ALA A 108 3.25 -9.32 -10.23
CA ALA A 108 2.80 -9.85 -8.94
C ALA A 108 1.33 -10.28 -8.94
N ASP A 109 0.49 -9.62 -9.74
CA ASP A 109 -0.98 -9.78 -9.73
C ASP A 109 -1.55 -9.71 -8.30
N MET A 110 -1.18 -8.65 -7.58
CA MET A 110 -1.53 -8.42 -6.19
C MET A 110 -3.01 -8.06 -6.03
N HIS A 111 -3.65 -8.65 -5.03
CA HIS A 111 -4.94 -8.21 -4.49
C HIS A 111 -4.82 -8.02 -2.98
N LEU A 112 -5.51 -7.00 -2.46
CA LEU A 112 -5.61 -6.76 -1.03
C LEU A 112 -7.00 -7.16 -0.52
N SER A 113 -7.04 -7.70 0.69
CA SER A 113 -8.26 -7.87 1.47
C SER A 113 -8.00 -7.54 2.93
N GLN A 114 -9.06 -7.31 3.68
CA GLN A 114 -8.99 -6.94 5.10
C GLN A 114 -9.83 -7.93 5.92
N SER A 115 -9.31 -8.32 7.09
CA SER A 115 -10.05 -9.07 8.10
C SER A 115 -11.01 -8.18 8.88
N ALA A 116 -11.91 -8.78 9.69
CA ALA A 116 -12.82 -8.03 10.54
C ALA A 116 -12.12 -7.19 11.63
N ASP A 117 -10.94 -7.63 12.10
CA ASP A 117 -10.09 -6.93 13.06
C ASP A 117 -9.12 -5.93 12.41
N GLY A 118 -9.15 -5.80 11.08
CA GLY A 118 -8.42 -4.76 10.36
C GLY A 118 -7.04 -5.15 9.84
N GLU A 119 -6.66 -6.43 9.95
CA GLU A 119 -5.44 -6.96 9.37
C GLU A 119 -5.54 -7.06 7.86
N ILE A 120 -4.40 -6.89 7.19
CA ILE A 120 -4.32 -6.89 5.74
C ILE A 120 -3.77 -8.21 5.26
N PHE A 121 -4.50 -8.82 4.33
CA PHE A 121 -4.01 -9.92 3.53
C PHE A 121 -3.60 -9.44 2.15
N VAL A 122 -2.49 -9.99 1.69
CA VAL A 122 -1.92 -9.77 0.37
C VAL A 122 -1.98 -11.11 -0.37
N THR A 123 -2.74 -11.12 -1.47
CA THR A 123 -2.91 -12.31 -2.31
C THR A 123 -2.17 -12.11 -3.63
N SER A 124 -1.51 -13.15 -4.14
CA SER A 124 -1.01 -13.18 -5.51
C SER A 124 -1.69 -14.28 -6.31
N ARG A 125 -2.14 -13.94 -7.52
CA ARG A 125 -2.63 -14.95 -8.48
C ARG A 125 -1.49 -15.74 -9.13
N GLN A 126 -0.25 -15.32 -8.99
CA GLN A 126 0.92 -15.95 -9.64
C GLN A 126 1.43 -17.17 -8.90
N ASP A 127 1.30 -17.19 -7.57
CA ASP A 127 1.65 -18.33 -6.72
C ASP A 127 0.43 -18.92 -5.98
N GLY A 128 -0.74 -18.28 -6.07
CA GLY A 128 -1.96 -18.73 -5.40
C GLY A 128 -1.96 -18.55 -3.88
N MET A 129 -1.00 -17.80 -3.34
CA MET A 129 -0.82 -17.65 -1.89
C MET A 129 -1.53 -16.42 -1.34
N ILE A 130 -2.10 -16.57 -0.14
CA ILE A 130 -2.59 -15.49 0.70
C ILE A 130 -1.62 -15.32 1.87
N ARG A 131 -1.08 -14.11 2.04
CA ARG A 131 -0.12 -13.76 3.09
C ARG A 131 -0.72 -12.67 3.97
N MET A 132 -0.51 -12.74 5.27
CA MET A 132 -0.94 -11.70 6.21
C MET A 132 0.23 -10.78 6.53
N LEU A 133 0.00 -9.46 6.56
CA LEU A 133 0.97 -8.54 7.16
C LEU A 133 0.91 -8.70 8.67
N VAL A 134 2.07 -8.86 9.31
CA VAL A 134 2.18 -9.08 10.75
C VAL A 134 2.99 -7.96 11.42
N PRO A 135 2.69 -7.64 12.69
CA PRO A 135 3.46 -6.67 13.45
C PRO A 135 4.90 -7.16 13.63
N ASN A 136 5.80 -6.20 13.83
CA ASN A 136 7.22 -6.50 13.93
C ASN A 136 7.53 -7.45 15.11
N GLY A 137 6.71 -7.49 16.16
CA GLY A 137 6.89 -8.38 17.32
C GLY A 137 6.10 -9.69 17.30
N GLY A 138 5.41 -10.01 16.19
CA GLY A 138 4.58 -11.22 16.04
C GLY A 138 5.32 -12.42 15.50
#